data_AF-A0AAU5LIW0-F1
#
_entry.id   AF-A0AAU5LIW0-F1
#
_cell.length_a   1.000
_cell.length_b   1.000
_cell.length_c   1.000
_cell.angle_alpha   90.00
_cell.angle_beta   90.00
_cell.angle_gamma   90.00
#
_symmetry.space_group_name_H-M   'P 1'
#
loop_
_entity.id
_entity.type
_entity.pdbx_description
1 polymer ?
#
loop_
_entity_poly.entity_id
_entity_poly.type
_entity_poly.pdbx_seq_one_letter_code
_entity_poly.pdbx_strand_id
1 'polypeptide(L)'
;MRKVLIGLLAVVQLAVVAREPTPAPADPGDDGPFASAVHVIGRVSAGPKLKLRTEARRIARYDGRKIEALTCLTPSCGSMLLGTDDENLGGWLRRT
;
A
#
# COMPACT_ATOMS: atom_id res chain seq x y z
N MET A 1 16.41 -1.36 16.35
CA MET A 1 15.66 -0.29 15.65
C MET A 1 14.18 -0.51 15.91
N ARG A 2 13.49 0.43 16.56
CA ARG A 2 12.08 0.27 16.96
C ARG A 2 11.21 0.70 15.78
N LYS A 3 10.45 -0.22 15.19
CA LYS A 3 9.46 0.09 14.14
C LYS A 3 8.38 0.96 14.78
N VAL A 4 8.27 2.21 14.34
CA VAL A 4 7.29 3.18 14.83
C VAL A 4 5.94 2.84 14.19
N LEU A 5 5.00 2.38 15.02
CA LEU A 5 3.61 2.16 14.64
C LEU A 5 2.84 3.45 14.90
N ILE A 6 2.52 4.23 13.86
CA ILE A 6 1.69 5.43 14.00
C ILE A 6 0.22 5.01 13.97
N GLY A 7 -0.39 4.92 15.16
CA GLY A 7 -1.83 4.78 15.31
C GLY A 7 -2.53 6.14 15.30
N LEU A 8 -3.52 6.31 14.42
CA LEU A 8 -4.50 7.39 14.53
C LEU A 8 -5.89 6.84 14.23
N LEU A 9 -6.80 7.01 15.19
CA LEU A 9 -8.19 6.58 15.15
C LEU A 9 -8.98 7.47 14.18
N ALA A 10 -9.04 7.06 12.91
CA ALA A 10 -9.95 7.59 11.90
C ALA A 10 -10.68 6.40 11.29
N VAL A 11 -11.75 6.67 10.54
CA VAL A 11 -12.42 5.60 9.80
C VAL A 11 -11.57 5.24 8.58
N VAL A 12 -10.46 4.52 8.81
CA VAL A 12 -9.39 4.26 7.84
C VAL A 12 -9.86 3.20 6.84
N GLN A 13 -9.76 3.48 5.55
CA GLN A 13 -9.84 2.41 4.54
C GLN A 13 -8.64 1.49 4.73
N LEU A 14 -8.91 0.19 4.90
CA LEU A 14 -7.83 -0.79 4.96
C LEU A 14 -7.37 -1.03 3.51
N ALA A 15 -6.20 -0.52 3.20
CA ALA A 15 -5.52 -0.75 1.94
C ALA A 15 -4.36 -1.74 2.14
N VAL A 16 -4.18 -2.65 1.18
CA VAL A 16 -3.07 -3.59 1.14
C VAL A 16 -2.32 -3.40 -0.17
N VAL A 17 -1.00 -3.45 -0.11
CA VAL A 17 -0.15 -3.56 -1.29
C VAL A 17 0.01 -5.04 -1.61
N ALA A 18 -0.41 -5.43 -2.81
CA ALA A 18 -0.11 -6.75 -3.35
C ALA A 18 0.99 -6.63 -4.40
N ARG A 19 1.94 -7.55 -4.39
CA ARG A 19 2.80 -7.78 -5.56
C ARG A 19 1.94 -8.41 -6.64
N GLU A 20 1.93 -7.83 -7.84
CA GLU A 20 1.25 -8.42 -9.00
C GLU A 20 2.26 -9.15 -9.89
N PRO A 21 1.86 -10.25 -10.55
CA PRO A 21 2.73 -10.94 -11.49
C PRO A 21 3.19 -9.98 -12.59
N THR A 22 4.50 -9.92 -12.80
CA THR A 22 5.11 -9.34 -14.00
C THR A 22 5.25 -10.44 -15.05
N PRO A 23 5.25 -10.11 -16.36
CA PRO A 23 5.52 -11.09 -17.42
C PRO A 23 7.01 -11.51 -17.50
N ALA A 24 7.83 -11.19 -16.50
CA ALA A 24 9.25 -11.53 -16.38
C ALA A 24 9.44 -12.60 -15.29
N PRO A 25 10.54 -13.38 -15.28
CA PRO A 25 10.65 -14.55 -14.42
C PRO A 25 10.57 -14.18 -12.93
N ALA A 26 10.10 -15.15 -12.15
CA ALA A 26 9.80 -15.10 -10.73
C ALA A 26 10.72 -14.22 -9.88
N ASP A 27 10.10 -13.53 -8.91
CA ASP A 27 10.67 -12.76 -7.80
C ASP A 27 12.19 -12.51 -7.90
N PRO A 28 12.61 -11.35 -8.45
CA PRO A 28 14.03 -11.04 -8.65
C PRO A 28 14.79 -10.80 -7.33
N GLY A 29 14.19 -11.12 -6.18
CA GLY A 29 14.71 -10.76 -4.87
C GLY A 29 14.62 -9.26 -4.67
N ASP A 30 15.71 -8.67 -4.18
CA ASP A 30 15.79 -7.26 -3.83
C ASP A 30 16.21 -6.37 -5.02
N ASP A 31 16.36 -6.92 -6.23
CA ASP A 31 16.93 -6.14 -7.36
C ASP A 31 15.93 -5.74 -8.45
N GLY A 32 14.67 -6.17 -8.35
CA GLY A 32 13.61 -5.79 -9.31
C GLY A 32 13.72 -6.48 -10.69
N PRO A 33 12.72 -6.32 -11.58
CA PRO A 33 11.66 -5.32 -11.57
C PRO A 33 10.49 -5.65 -10.64
N PHE A 34 9.94 -4.62 -10.00
CA PHE A 34 8.77 -4.74 -9.12
C PHE A 34 7.49 -4.31 -9.82
N ALA A 35 6.37 -4.95 -9.47
CA ALA A 35 5.04 -4.43 -9.79
C ALA A 35 4.16 -4.56 -8.54
N SER A 36 3.62 -3.42 -8.12
CA SER A 36 2.78 -3.32 -6.94
C SER A 36 1.39 -2.81 -7.30
N ALA A 37 0.38 -3.26 -6.58
CA ALA A 37 -0.97 -2.73 -6.71
C ALA A 37 -1.57 -2.45 -5.32
N VAL A 38 -2.17 -1.28 -5.18
CA VAL A 38 -2.86 -0.87 -3.96
C VAL A 38 -4.32 -1.26 -4.09
N HIS A 39 -4.82 -2.02 -3.12
CA HIS A 39 -6.20 -2.48 -3.08
C HIS A 39 -6.90 -2.01 -1.82
N VAL A 40 -8.16 -1.55 -1.92
CA VAL A 40 -9.05 -1.41 -0.77
C VAL A 40 -9.69 -2.77 -0.48
N ILE A 41 -9.44 -3.30 0.71
CA ILE A 41 -9.99 -4.58 1.16
C ILE A 41 -11.05 -4.42 2.26
N GLY A 42 -11.21 -3.22 2.82
CA GLY A 42 -12.13 -3.00 3.92
C GLY A 42 -12.08 -1.60 4.50
N ARG A 43 -12.71 -1.44 5.66
CA ARG A 43 -12.78 -0.19 6.43
C ARG A 43 -12.69 -0.50 7.91
N VAL A 44 -11.76 0.16 8.59
CA VAL A 44 -11.69 0.23 10.04
C VAL A 44 -12.67 1.31 10.49
N SER A 45 -13.50 1.01 11.49
CA SER A 45 -14.44 1.96 12.10
C SER A 45 -13.93 2.42 13.47
N ALA A 46 -14.64 3.34 14.13
CA ALA A 46 -14.30 3.71 15.50
C ALA A 46 -14.29 2.47 16.43
N GLY A 47 -13.25 2.36 17.25
CA GLY A 47 -12.99 1.17 18.09
C GLY A 47 -12.34 0.01 17.32
N PRO A 48 -12.27 -1.20 17.90
CA PRO A 48 -11.57 -2.34 17.29
C PRO A 48 -12.41 -3.06 16.22
N LYS A 49 -13.12 -2.32 15.36
CA LYS A 49 -14.04 -2.88 14.35
C LYS A 49 -13.45 -2.78 12.95
N LEU A 50 -13.30 -3.94 12.30
CA LEU A 50 -12.90 -4.06 10.90
C LEU A 50 -14.05 -4.65 10.08
N LYS A 51 -14.45 -3.96 9.00
CA LYS A 51 -15.38 -4.49 8.00
C LYS A 51 -14.61 -4.76 6.71
N LEU A 52 -14.48 -6.03 6.33
CA LEU A 52 -13.90 -6.42 5.05
C LEU A 52 -14.94 -6.30 3.92
N ARG A 53 -14.46 -6.04 2.71
CA ARG A 53 -15.24 -6.18 1.47
C ARG A 53 -15.27 -7.66 1.09
N THR A 54 -16.33 -8.07 0.39
CA THR A 54 -16.38 -9.40 -0.23
C THR A 54 -15.32 -9.55 -1.32
N GLU A 55 -15.00 -8.45 -2.00
CA GLU A 55 -13.97 -8.40 -3.04
C GLU A 55 -13.04 -7.20 -2.82
N ALA A 56 -11.74 -7.41 -3.04
CA ALA A 56 -10.78 -6.33 -3.06
C ALA A 56 -11.03 -5.41 -4.26
N ARG A 57 -10.93 -4.09 -4.07
CA ARG A 57 -10.99 -3.12 -5.19
C ARG A 57 -9.61 -2.53 -5.40
N ARG A 58 -9.01 -2.78 -6.57
CA ARG A 58 -7.76 -2.13 -6.97
C ARG A 58 -7.98 -0.62 -7.14
N ILE A 59 -7.15 0.16 -6.46
CA ILE A 59 -7.11 1.63 -6.58
C ILE A 59 -6.19 1.99 -7.75
N ALA A 60 -5.00 1.41 -7.77
CA ALA A 60 -3.96 1.68 -8.74
C ALA A 60 -2.94 0.55 -8.81
N ARG A 61 -2.24 0.47 -9.94
CA ARG A 61 -1.07 -0.38 -10.18
C ARG A 61 0.14 0.52 -10.48
N TYR A 62 1.29 0.12 -9.99
CA TYR A 62 2.57 0.82 -10.11
C TYR A 62 3.60 -0.15 -10.66
N ASP A 63 3.83 -0.09 -11.97
CA ASP A 63 4.85 -0.88 -12.64
C ASP A 63 6.25 -0.29 -12.40
N GLY A 64 7.23 -1.17 -12.22
CA GLY A 64 8.61 -0.81 -11.89
C GLY A 64 8.80 -0.31 -10.46
N ARG A 65 7.82 -0.53 -9.56
CA ARG A 65 7.77 0.07 -8.23
C ARG A 65 7.36 -0.93 -7.14
N LYS A 66 8.11 -0.95 -6.04
CA LYS A 66 7.85 -1.66 -4.79
C LYS A 66 7.28 -0.67 -3.79
N ILE A 67 5.97 -0.74 -3.55
CA ILE A 67 5.31 0.10 -2.54
C ILE A 67 5.43 -0.61 -1.18
N GLU A 68 6.17 -0.03 -0.24
CA GLU A 68 6.38 -0.60 1.11
C GLU A 68 5.62 0.14 2.21
N ALA A 69 5.12 1.34 1.91
CA ALA A 69 4.37 2.14 2.87
C ALA A 69 3.19 2.87 2.22
N LEU A 70 2.12 3.04 2.99
CA LEU A 70 1.02 3.91 2.64
C LEU A 70 0.49 4.60 3.90
N THR A 71 0.01 5.83 3.74
CA THR A 71 -0.74 6.53 4.78
C THR A 71 -1.85 7.36 4.17
N CYS A 72 -2.95 7.51 4.91
CA CYS A 72 -4.04 8.38 4.52
C CYS A 72 -3.71 9.83 4.91
N LEU A 73 -3.85 10.75 3.95
CA LEU A 73 -3.66 12.18 4.20
C LEU A 73 -4.93 12.85 4.74
N THR A 74 -6.05 12.13 4.74
CA THR A 74 -7.35 12.60 5.21
C THR A 74 -8.04 11.49 6.00
N PRO A 75 -8.93 11.82 6.96
CA PRO A 75 -9.66 10.81 7.74
C PRO A 75 -10.52 9.85 6.90
N SER A 76 -10.97 10.28 5.72
CA SER A 76 -11.74 9.45 4.79
C SER A 76 -10.86 8.59 3.87
N CYS A 77 -9.54 8.75 3.91
CA CYS A 77 -8.58 8.18 2.97
C CYS A 77 -8.86 8.51 1.49
N GLY A 78 -9.56 9.62 1.22
CA GLY A 78 -9.81 10.08 -0.15
C GLY A 78 -8.56 10.58 -0.88
N SER A 79 -7.49 10.87 -0.14
CA SER A 79 -6.14 11.07 -0.67
C SER A 79 -5.15 10.33 0.21
N MET A 80 -4.16 9.70 -0.42
CA MET A 80 -3.14 8.90 0.25
C MET A 80 -1.75 9.32 -0.21
N LEU A 81 -0.77 9.04 0.64
CA LEU A 81 0.65 9.12 0.33
C LEU A 81 1.22 7.70 0.31
N LEU A 82 1.90 7.37 -0.76
CA LEU A 82 2.59 6.10 -0.95
C LEU A 82 4.09 6.34 -0.80
N GLY A 83 4.77 5.44 -0.09
CA GLY A 83 6.21 5.37 0.00
C GLY A 83 6.72 4.12 -0.70
N THR A 84 7.78 4.29 -1.48
CA THR A 84 8.46 3.17 -2.13
C THR A 84 9.77 2.86 -1.45
N ASP A 85 10.19 1.63 -1.64
CA ASP A 85 11.56 1.20 -1.40
C ASP A 85 11.97 0.38 -2.63
N ASP A 86 12.37 1.09 -3.70
CA ASP A 86 12.77 0.45 -4.95
C ASP A 86 14.25 0.01 -4.89
N GLU A 87 14.73 -0.31 -3.68
CA GLU A 87 16.03 -0.91 -3.41
C GLU A 87 17.16 -0.03 -3.97
N ASN A 88 17.91 -0.52 -4.97
CA ASN A 88 18.98 0.23 -5.61
C ASN A 88 18.51 1.50 -6.34
N LEU A 89 17.21 1.63 -6.65
CA LEU A 89 16.63 2.82 -7.26
C LEU A 89 16.15 3.85 -6.22
N GLY A 90 16.29 3.53 -4.93
CA GLY A 90 15.94 4.39 -3.81
C GLY A 90 14.44 4.52 -3.52
N GLY A 91 14.10 5.45 -2.63
CA GLY A 91 12.72 5.73 -2.22
C GLY A 91 12.18 7.01 -2.81
N TRP A 92 10.89 7.03 -3.13
CA TRP A 92 10.15 8.24 -3.48
C TRP A 92 8.76 8.24 -2.86
N LEU A 93 8.16 9.42 -2.81
CA LEU A 93 6.82 9.64 -2.30
C LEU A 93 5.87 9.98 -3.45
N ARG A 94 4.67 9.37 -3.46
CA ARG A 94 3.62 9.68 -4.41
C ARG A 94 2.30 9.95 -3.74
N ARG A 95 1.66 11.06 -4.09
CA ARG A 95 0.27 11.31 -3.71
C ARG A 95 -0.68 10.63 -4.71
N THR A 96 -1.76 10.04 -4.20
CA THR A 96 -2.87 9.52 -4.99
C THR A 96 -4.22 10.01 -4.47
#